data_AF-A0A843SY87-F1
#
_entry.id   AF-A0A843SY87-F1
#
_cell.length_a   1.000
_cell.length_b   1.000
_cell.length_c   1.000
_cell.angle_alpha   90.00
_cell.angle_beta   90.00
_cell.angle_gamma   90.00
#
_symmetry.space_group_name_H-M   'P 1'
#
loop_
_entity.id
_entity.type
_entity.pdbx_description
1 polymer ?
#
loop_
_entity_poly.entity_id
_entity_poly.type
_entity_poly.pdbx_seq_one_letter_code
_entity_poly.pdbx_strand_id
1 'polypeptide(L)'
;IIENMSYFACPSCHHEADIFGHGGGEALATELGVPFLGRVPIYQPIREGGDSGVPLIVSEPDSPAALAFMAAAERTAAQVSIASYSRPTIPLTVVR
;
A
#
# COMPACT_ATOMS: atom_id res chain seq x y z
N ILE A 1 -7.95 -2.73 -2.86
CA ILE A 1 -8.18 -1.38 -2.32
C ILE A 1 -7.08 -1.03 -1.31
N ILE A 2 -6.52 0.18 -1.39
CA ILE A 2 -5.66 0.76 -0.34
C ILE A 2 -6.47 1.89 0.31
N GLU A 3 -6.53 1.90 1.63
CA GLU A 3 -7.16 2.99 2.40
C GLU A 3 -6.09 4.05 2.70
N ASN A 4 -6.12 5.14 1.95
CA ASN A 4 -5.21 6.28 2.14
C ASN A 4 -5.71 7.20 3.26
N MET A 5 -4.79 7.88 3.94
CA MET A 5 -5.09 8.80 5.04
C MET A 5 -5.92 8.17 6.17
N SER A 6 -5.66 6.89 6.46
CA SER A 6 -6.46 6.04 7.36
C SER A 6 -6.45 6.46 8.84
N TYR A 7 -5.35 7.01 9.32
CA TYR A 7 -5.18 7.59 10.65
C TYR A 7 -3.99 8.55 10.59
N PHE A 8 -3.82 9.40 11.59
CA PHE A 8 -2.64 10.24 11.74
C PHE A 8 -1.61 9.57 12.64
N ALA A 9 -0.39 9.42 12.14
CA ALA A 9 0.75 8.98 12.91
C ALA A 9 1.63 10.20 13.23
N CYS A 10 1.78 10.54 14.51
CA CYS A 10 2.62 11.66 14.90
C CYS A 10 4.11 11.25 14.85
N PRO A 11 4.96 11.92 14.04
CA PRO A 11 6.39 11.58 13.94
C PRO A 11 7.18 11.87 15.22
N SER A 12 6.68 12.77 16.07
CA SER A 12 7.44 13.23 17.25
C SER A 12 7.05 12.55 18.55
N CYS A 13 5.79 12.11 18.69
CA CYS A 13 5.29 11.51 19.94
C CYS A 13 4.70 10.11 19.77
N HIS A 14 4.68 9.56 18.54
CA HIS A 14 4.12 8.24 18.22
C HIS A 14 2.64 8.05 18.57
N HIS A 15 1.93 9.13 18.88
CA HIS A 15 0.48 9.09 19.05
C HIS A 15 -0.20 8.83 17.71
N GLU A 16 -1.19 7.94 17.75
CA GLU A 16 -2.08 7.67 16.63
C GLU A 16 -3.44 8.31 16.91
N ALA A 17 -3.95 9.06 15.94
CA ALA A 17 -5.25 9.72 16.03
C ALA A 17 -6.11 9.39 14.82
N ASP A 18 -7.37 9.03 15.07
CA ASP A 18 -8.34 8.89 14.00
C ASP A 18 -8.97 10.26 13.68
N ILE A 19 -8.51 10.88 12.59
CA ILE A 19 -8.94 12.23 12.20
C ILE A 19 -10.19 12.19 11.30
N PHE A 20 -10.39 11.10 10.54
CA PHE A 20 -11.39 11.02 9.48
C PHE A 20 -12.32 9.80 9.57
N GLY A 21 -12.15 8.94 10.59
CA GLY A 21 -12.70 7.60 10.62
C GLY A 21 -11.81 6.63 9.81
N HIS A 22 -11.81 5.35 10.19
CA HIS A 22 -11.08 4.29 9.49
C HIS A 22 -11.96 3.06 9.19
N GLY A 23 -11.51 2.23 8.26
CA GLY A 23 -12.14 0.93 7.96
C GLY A 23 -13.19 0.93 6.86
N GLY A 24 -13.61 2.08 6.34
CA GLY A 24 -14.54 2.16 5.20
C GLY A 24 -13.98 1.48 3.94
N GLY A 25 -12.68 1.58 3.68
CA GLY A 25 -12.01 0.94 2.55
C GLY A 25 -11.91 -0.57 2.69
N GLU A 26 -11.74 -1.09 3.91
CA GLU A 26 -11.74 -2.54 4.17
C GLU A 26 -13.15 -3.13 4.04
N ALA A 27 -14.16 -2.41 4.54
CA ALA A 27 -15.56 -2.78 4.36
C ALA A 27 -15.94 -2.79 2.87
N LEU A 28 -15.57 -1.75 2.11
CA LEU A 28 -15.81 -1.68 0.68
C LEU A 28 -15.07 -2.78 -0.10
N ALA A 29 -13.84 -3.11 0.28
CA ALA A 29 -13.10 -4.21 -0.35
C ALA A 29 -13.83 -5.54 -0.19
N THR A 30 -14.35 -5.78 1.02
CA THR A 30 -15.18 -6.94 1.34
C THR A 30 -16.47 -6.96 0.52
N GLU A 31 -17.19 -5.84 0.45
CA GLU A 31 -18.44 -5.71 -0.31
C GLU A 31 -18.24 -6.00 -1.80
N LEU A 32 -17.16 -5.48 -2.39
CA LEU A 32 -16.83 -5.66 -3.80
C LEU A 32 -16.16 -7.01 -4.11
N GLY A 33 -15.85 -7.82 -3.09
CA GLY A 33 -15.13 -9.08 -3.26
C GLY A 33 -13.71 -8.90 -3.83
N VAL A 34 -13.07 -7.76 -3.56
CA VAL A 34 -11.71 -7.44 -4.04
C VAL A 34 -10.71 -7.44 -2.89
N PRO A 35 -9.41 -7.70 -3.15
CA PRO A 35 -8.40 -7.69 -2.09
C PRO A 35 -8.26 -6.33 -1.39
N PHE A 36 -8.24 -6.35 -0.06
CA PHE A 36 -7.76 -5.22 0.74
C PHE A 36 -6.23 -5.29 0.87
N LEU A 37 -5.55 -4.22 0.46
CA LEU A 37 -4.09 -4.17 0.34
C LEU A 37 -3.43 -3.48 1.53
N GLY A 38 -4.20 -2.76 2.34
CA GLY A 38 -3.74 -2.16 3.59
C GLY A 38 -4.16 -0.72 3.77
N ARG A 39 -3.62 -0.13 4.84
CA ARG A 39 -3.88 1.22 5.33
C ARG A 39 -2.59 2.02 5.28
N VAL A 40 -2.65 3.24 4.77
CA VAL A 40 -1.53 4.20 4.79
C VAL A 40 -1.92 5.37 5.68
N PRO A 41 -1.11 5.72 6.70
CA PRO A 41 -1.42 6.84 7.58
C PRO A 41 -1.07 8.19 6.95
N ILE A 42 -1.64 9.24 7.51
CA ILE A 42 -1.13 10.61 7.40
C ILE A 42 0.12 10.69 8.24
N TYR A 43 1.26 10.91 7.59
CA TYR A 43 2.57 11.00 8.22
C TYR A 43 3.36 12.12 7.52
N GLN A 44 3.74 13.17 8.24
CA GLN A 44 4.36 14.36 7.66
C GLN A 44 5.58 14.05 6.77
N PRO A 45 6.51 13.16 7.18
CA PRO A 45 7.65 12.79 6.34
C PRO A 45 7.30 12.17 4.97
N ILE A 46 6.08 11.65 4.75
CA ILE A 46 5.64 11.20 3.40
C ILE A 46 5.66 12.39 2.43
N ARG A 47 5.06 13.52 2.84
CA ARG A 47 4.97 14.73 2.00
C ARG A 47 6.37 15.29 1.77
N GLU A 48 7.17 15.40 2.83
CA GLU A 48 8.53 15.95 2.74
C GLU A 48 9.43 15.10 1.84
N GLY A 49 9.32 13.78 1.92
CA GLY A 49 10.02 12.87 1.01
C GLY A 49 9.57 13.01 -0.45
N GLY A 50 8.27 13.23 -0.68
CA GLY A 50 7.73 13.55 -2.01
C GLY A 50 8.27 14.87 -2.58
N ASP A 51 8.28 15.92 -1.75
CA ASP A 51 8.74 17.26 -2.14
C ASP A 51 10.26 17.30 -2.40
N SER A 52 11.03 16.57 -1.59
CA SER A 52 12.50 16.51 -1.70
C SER A 52 13.01 15.50 -2.73
N GLY A 53 12.16 14.61 -3.23
CA GLY A 53 12.55 13.51 -4.11
C GLY A 53 13.27 12.35 -3.41
N VAL A 54 13.27 12.31 -2.07
CA VAL A 54 13.82 11.21 -1.27
C VAL A 54 12.65 10.46 -0.62
N PRO A 55 12.21 9.31 -1.18
CA PRO A 55 11.03 8.61 -0.68
C PRO A 55 11.16 8.19 0.78
N LEU A 56 10.03 8.19 1.50
CA LEU A 56 9.97 7.80 2.91
C LEU A 56 10.63 6.45 3.20
N ILE A 57 10.42 5.46 2.31
CA ILE A 57 11.00 4.11 2.46
C ILE A 57 12.53 4.10 2.46
N VAL A 58 13.18 5.17 1.97
CA VAL A 58 14.63 5.36 2.00
C VAL A 58 15.06 6.17 3.20
N SER A 59 14.35 7.28 3.49
CA SER A 59 14.73 8.19 4.57
C SER A 59 14.39 7.67 5.97
N GLU A 60 13.26 6.98 6.14
CA GLU A 60 12.77 6.44 7.41
C GLU A 60 12.15 5.04 7.22
N PRO A 61 12.96 4.00 6.92
CA PRO A 61 12.49 2.67 6.56
C PRO A 61 11.66 1.97 7.66
N ASP A 62 11.92 2.29 8.93
CA ASP A 62 11.25 1.69 10.08
C ASP A 62 10.03 2.50 10.56
N SER A 63 9.70 3.62 9.89
CA SER A 63 8.52 4.42 10.25
C SER A 63 7.22 3.63 10.00
N PRO A 64 6.14 3.89 10.77
CA PRO A 64 4.85 3.22 10.56
C PRO A 64 4.34 3.36 9.13
N ALA A 65 4.56 4.51 8.51
CA ALA A 65 4.19 4.78 7.13
C ALA A 65 5.04 4.00 6.12
N ALA A 66 6.37 3.89 6.31
CA ALA A 66 7.23 3.11 5.42
C ALA A 66 6.87 1.63 5.45
N LEU A 67 6.66 1.08 6.64
CA LEU A 67 6.21 -0.31 6.83
C LEU A 67 4.85 -0.55 6.17
N ALA A 68 3.91 0.39 6.30
CA ALA A 68 2.61 0.33 5.63
C ALA A 68 2.73 0.32 4.10
N PHE A 69 3.59 1.17 3.52
CA PHE A 69 3.85 1.18 2.08
C PHE A 69 4.47 -0.14 1.60
N MET A 70 5.46 -0.66 2.31
CA MET A 70 6.10 -1.93 1.96
C MET A 70 5.10 -3.09 2.00
N ALA A 71 4.29 -3.19 3.06
CA ALA A 71 3.27 -4.22 3.17
C ALA A 71 2.19 -4.10 2.07
N ALA A 72 1.80 -2.89 1.68
CA ALA A 72 0.87 -2.67 0.58
C ALA A 72 1.47 -3.07 -0.78
N ALA A 73 2.76 -2.76 -0.99
CA ALA A 73 3.49 -3.15 -2.19
C ALA A 73 3.63 -4.68 -2.30
N GLU A 74 3.97 -5.37 -1.22
CA GLU A 74 4.06 -6.84 -1.16
C GLU A 74 2.73 -7.51 -1.51
N ARG A 75 1.62 -7.04 -0.90
CA ARG A 75 0.28 -7.56 -1.21
C ARG A 75 -0.10 -7.27 -2.66
N THR A 76 0.26 -6.11 -3.19
CA THR A 76 0.04 -5.77 -4.60
C THR A 76 0.81 -6.72 -5.52
N ALA A 77 2.09 -6.97 -5.24
CA ALA A 77 2.91 -7.90 -6.01
C ALA A 77 2.33 -9.33 -5.99
N ALA A 78 1.82 -9.79 -4.85
CA ALA A 78 1.12 -11.06 -4.74
C ALA A 78 -0.12 -11.11 -5.64
N GLN A 79 -0.96 -10.06 -5.65
CA GLN A 79 -2.14 -10.00 -6.52
C GLN A 79 -1.77 -9.97 -8.01
N VAL A 80 -0.71 -9.25 -8.38
CA VAL A 80 -0.19 -9.24 -9.76
C VAL A 80 0.30 -10.63 -10.17
N SER A 81 0.98 -11.34 -9.28
CA SER A 81 1.43 -12.72 -9.53
C SER A 81 0.25 -13.66 -9.78
N ILE A 82 -0.78 -13.61 -8.93
CA ILE A 82 -2.02 -14.39 -9.06
C ILE A 82 -2.71 -14.08 -10.40
N ALA A 83 -2.90 -12.80 -10.72
CA ALA A 83 -3.54 -12.37 -11.97
C ALA A 83 -2.73 -12.76 -13.22
N SER A 84 -1.40 -12.75 -13.12
CA SER A 84 -0.52 -13.13 -14.23
C SER A 84 -0.53 -14.63 -14.50
N TYR A 85 -0.66 -15.46 -13.46
CA TYR A 85 -0.75 -16.92 -13.61
C TYR A 85 -1.99 -17.35 -14.42
N SER A 86 -3.09 -16.59 -14.32
CA SER A 86 -4.32 -16.86 -15.06
C SER A 86 -4.32 -16.44 -16.54
N ARG A 87 -3.22 -15.90 -17.08
CA ARG A 87 -3.16 -15.57 -18.52
C ARG A 87 -2.92 -16.84 -19.36
N PRO A 88 -3.69 -17.06 -20.45
CA PRO A 88 -3.44 -18.16 -21.36
C PRO A 88 -2.02 -18.06 -21.92
N THR A 89 -1.25 -19.14 -21.81
CA THR A 89 0.06 -19.28 -22.44
C THR A 89 -0.08 -19.05 -23.93
N ILE A 90 0.65 -18.09 -24.49
CA ILE A 90 0.81 -17.98 -25.94
C ILE A 90 1.51 -19.27 -26.38
N PRO A 91 0.89 -20.11 -27.23
CA PRO A 91 1.54 -21.33 -27.69
C PRO A 91 2.80 -20.94 -28.46
N LEU A 92 3.95 -21.42 -28.00
CA LEU A 92 5.22 -21.24 -28.71
C LEU A 92 5.25 -22.22 -29.88
N THR A 93 5.09 -21.70 -31.10
CA THR A 93 5.36 -22.47 -32.32
C THR A 93 6.86 -22.54 -32.52
N VAL A 94 7.46 -23.71 -32.30
CA VAL A 94 8.87 -23.95 -32.63
C VAL A 94 9.04 -23.92 -34.14
N VAL A 95 9.69 -22.88 -34.66
CA VAL A 95 10.12 -22.83 -36.06
C VAL A 95 11.41 -23.67 -36.16
N ARG A 96 11.34 -24.78 -36.89
CA ARG A 96 12.50 -25.62 -37.23
C ARG A 96 13.12 -25.13 -38.53
#